data_AF-A0A957U422-F1
#
_entry.id   AF-A0A957U422-F1
#
_cell.length_a   1.000
_cell.length_b   1.000
_cell.length_c   1.000
_cell.angle_alpha   90.00
_cell.angle_beta   90.00
_cell.angle_gamma   90.00
#
_symmetry.space_group_name_H-M   'P 1'
#
loop_
_entity.id
_entity.type
_entity.pdbx_description
1 polymer ?
#
loop_
_entity_poly.entity_id
_entity_poly.type
_entity_poly.pdbx_seq_one_letter_code
_entity_poly.pdbx_strand_id
1 'polypeptide(L)'
;MNSVLQLYPHPGGERDLYGLYLAHDLRRYASAPTAAAPRSRAFVYSNYVASLDGRIAVPRADGSGLRVPDMIANDRDWRLFQELAVQADMVITSGRYLRDYAEGNAQEILRVYDDPAFADLKDWRTAHGLTPQPDLAVISASLDFP
;
A
#
# COMPACT_ATOMS: atom_id res chain seq x y z
N MET A 1 -13.17 3.93 -16.50
CA MET A 1 -11.98 4.52 -17.16
C MET A 1 -10.76 3.90 -16.51
N ASN A 2 -10.10 2.99 -17.21
CA ASN A 2 -9.07 2.07 -16.67
C ASN A 2 -7.65 2.54 -17.02
N SER A 3 -7.42 3.85 -17.10
CA SER A 3 -6.13 4.44 -17.44
C SER A 3 -5.73 5.55 -16.46
N VAL A 4 -4.44 5.86 -16.46
CA VAL A 4 -3.81 6.98 -15.73
C VAL A 4 -2.89 7.75 -16.67
N LEU A 5 -2.70 9.05 -16.42
CA LEU A 5 -1.77 9.87 -17.19
C LEU A 5 -0.38 9.83 -16.55
N GLN A 6 0.63 9.35 -17.28
CA GLN A 6 2.01 9.33 -16.79
C GLN A 6 2.63 10.73 -16.94
N LEU A 7 2.96 11.37 -15.81
CA LEU A 7 3.62 12.68 -15.77
C LEU A 7 5.15 12.59 -15.60
N TYR A 8 5.65 11.50 -15.01
CA TYR A 8 7.07 11.27 -14.65
C TYR A 8 7.46 9.80 -14.93
N PRO A 9 8.74 9.45 -15.24
CA PRO A 9 9.92 10.31 -15.39
C PRO A 9 9.90 11.20 -16.64
N HIS A 10 9.20 10.76 -17.68
CA HIS A 10 8.90 11.56 -18.85
C HIS A 10 7.38 11.51 -19.07
N PRO A 11 6.74 12.61 -19.49
CA PRO A 11 5.34 12.60 -19.89
C PRO A 11 5.12 11.54 -20.97
N GLY A 12 4.43 10.46 -20.60
CA GLY A 12 4.38 9.23 -21.39
C GLY A 12 3.03 8.98 -22.06
N GLY A 13 2.07 9.89 -21.87
CA GLY A 13 0.67 9.69 -22.27
C GLY A 13 -0.10 8.81 -21.29
N GLU A 14 -1.22 8.28 -21.76
CA GLU A 14 -2.05 7.36 -20.96
C GLU A 14 -1.36 5.99 -20.78
N ARG A 15 -1.53 5.41 -19.60
CA ARG A 15 -1.12 4.06 -19.22
C ARG A 15 -2.31 3.29 -18.70
N ASP A 16 -2.31 1.98 -18.91
CA ASP A 16 -3.28 1.10 -18.26
C ASP A 16 -3.10 1.19 -16.74
N LEU A 17 -4.22 1.26 -16.03
CA LEU A 17 -4.24 1.31 -14.57
C LEU A 17 -3.82 -0.03 -13.96
N TYR A 18 -4.27 -1.13 -14.56
CA TYR A 18 -4.14 -2.48 -14.05
C TYR A 18 -2.77 -3.07 -14.42
N GLY A 19 -2.05 -3.58 -13.43
CA GLY A 19 -0.72 -4.14 -13.57
C GLY A 19 0.39 -3.10 -13.68
N LEU A 20 0.06 -1.80 -13.59
CA LEU A 20 1.02 -0.72 -13.75
C LEU A 20 2.11 -0.77 -12.68
N TYR A 21 1.72 -0.91 -11.42
CA TYR A 21 2.68 -0.97 -10.32
C TYR A 21 3.17 -2.40 -10.06
N LEU A 22 2.40 -3.43 -10.45
CA LEU A 22 2.89 -4.82 -10.49
C LEU A 22 4.11 -4.99 -11.41
N ALA A 23 4.13 -4.27 -12.54
CA ALA A 23 5.24 -4.31 -13.50
C ALA A 23 6.58 -3.80 -12.95
N HIS A 24 6.59 -3.12 -11.79
CA HIS A 24 7.83 -2.74 -11.12
C HIS A 24 8.60 -3.94 -10.56
N ASP A 25 7.93 -5.07 -10.32
CA ASP A 25 8.51 -6.30 -9.75
C ASP A 25 9.41 -5.99 -8.55
N LEU A 26 8.82 -5.34 -7.54
CA LEU A 26 9.57 -4.81 -6.41
C LEU A 26 10.30 -5.90 -5.61
N ARG A 27 9.80 -7.14 -5.70
CA ARG A 27 10.37 -8.31 -5.04
C ARG A 27 11.80 -8.60 -5.48
N ARG A 28 12.15 -8.29 -6.74
CA ARG A 28 13.51 -8.51 -7.27
C ARG A 28 14.60 -7.67 -6.57
N TYR A 29 14.21 -6.57 -5.91
CA TYR A 29 15.15 -5.71 -5.19
C TYR A 29 15.49 -6.23 -3.79
N ALA A 30 14.69 -7.15 -3.26
CA ALA A 30 15.05 -7.92 -2.08
C ALA A 30 16.01 -9.05 -2.50
N SER A 31 16.91 -9.44 -1.61
CA SER A 31 17.82 -10.55 -1.89
C SER A 31 17.99 -11.42 -0.66
N ALA A 32 17.84 -12.73 -0.86
CA ALA A 32 18.19 -13.73 0.15
C ALA A 32 19.70 -13.67 0.43
N PRO A 33 20.13 -14.05 1.65
CA PRO A 33 21.55 -14.16 1.94
C PRO A 33 22.20 -15.20 1.03
N THR A 34 23.42 -14.93 0.60
CA THR A 34 24.25 -15.84 -0.20
C THR A 34 25.60 -16.05 0.49
N ALA A 35 26.40 -17.02 0.02
CA ALA A 35 27.75 -17.21 0.54
C ALA A 35 28.64 -15.95 0.41
N ALA A 36 28.41 -15.14 -0.63
CA ALA A 36 29.13 -13.88 -0.86
C ALA A 36 28.50 -12.67 -0.15
N ALA A 37 27.22 -12.75 0.23
CA ALA A 37 26.49 -11.69 0.93
C ALA A 37 25.65 -12.33 2.05
N PRO A 38 26.23 -12.56 3.25
CA PRO A 38 25.61 -13.36 4.30
C PRO A 38 24.39 -12.69 4.96
N ARG A 39 24.07 -11.45 4.63
CA ARG A 39 22.87 -10.74 5.08
C ARG A 39 21.86 -10.66 3.97
N SER A 40 20.59 -10.89 4.31
CA SER A 40 19.47 -10.54 3.44
C SER A 40 19.45 -9.04 3.21
N ARG A 41 19.14 -8.62 1.98
CA ARG A 41 18.83 -7.24 1.66
C ARG A 41 17.32 -7.07 1.65
N ALA A 42 16.79 -6.31 2.60
CA ALA A 42 15.41 -5.86 2.55
C ALA A 42 15.27 -4.69 1.57
N PHE A 43 14.20 -4.69 0.78
CA PHE A 43 13.77 -3.53 0.01
C PHE A 43 12.61 -2.86 0.74
N VAL A 44 12.84 -1.66 1.26
CA VAL A 44 11.87 -0.92 2.08
C VAL A 44 11.54 0.39 1.39
N TYR A 45 10.25 0.67 1.25
CA TYR A 45 9.75 1.92 0.69
C TYR A 45 8.52 2.37 1.49
N SER A 46 8.20 3.66 1.39
CA SER A 46 6.91 4.19 1.82
C SER A 46 6.15 4.68 0.60
N ASN A 47 4.83 4.53 0.63
CA ASN A 47 3.93 5.04 -0.39
C ASN A 47 2.84 5.86 0.29
N TYR A 48 2.55 7.02 -0.26
CA TYR A 48 1.52 7.93 0.22
C TYR A 48 1.13 8.91 -0.88
N VAL A 49 -0.10 9.40 -0.82
CA VAL A 49 -0.55 10.57 -1.57
C VAL A 49 -0.47 11.82 -0.70
N ALA A 50 -0.15 12.95 -1.33
CA ALA A 50 -0.12 14.25 -0.69
C ALA A 50 -0.78 15.30 -1.59
N SER A 51 -1.39 16.30 -0.98
CA SER A 51 -1.76 17.53 -1.69
C SER A 51 -0.51 18.29 -2.14
N LEU A 52 -0.68 19.28 -3.03
CA LEU A 52 0.43 20.09 -3.55
C LEU A 52 1.22 20.83 -2.47
N ASP A 53 0.58 21.12 -1.34
CA ASP A 53 1.19 21.72 -0.15
C ASP A 53 1.77 20.69 0.85
N GLY A 54 1.79 19.40 0.49
CA GLY A 54 2.44 18.33 1.23
C GLY A 54 1.60 17.67 2.33
N ARG A 55 0.28 17.95 2.42
CA ARG A 55 -0.57 17.35 3.44
C ARG A 55 -1.03 15.95 3.03
N ILE A 56 -0.82 14.98 3.91
CA ILE A 56 -1.31 13.59 3.77
C ILE A 56 -2.61 13.35 4.56
N ALA A 57 -2.97 14.27 5.45
CA ALA A 57 -4.16 14.20 6.27
C ALA A 57 -4.65 15.59 6.67
N VAL A 58 -5.96 15.75 6.86
CA VAL A 58 -6.63 16.97 7.32
C VAL A 58 -7.60 16.65 8.46
N PRO A 59 -7.87 17.59 9.38
CA PRO A 59 -8.87 17.39 10.43
C PRO A 59 -10.25 17.09 9.84
N ARG A 60 -10.99 16.16 10.47
CA ARG A 60 -12.42 16.00 10.21
C ARG A 60 -13.18 17.22 10.73
N ALA A 61 -14.27 17.57 10.07
CA ALA A 61 -15.08 18.74 10.42
C ALA A 61 -15.69 18.64 11.83
N ASP A 62 -15.92 17.42 12.32
CA ASP A 62 -16.47 17.11 13.64
C ASP A 62 -15.39 17.02 14.75
N GLY A 63 -14.11 17.20 14.41
CA GLY A 63 -13.00 17.11 15.35
C GLY A 63 -12.60 15.70 15.78
N SER A 64 -13.22 14.65 15.22
CA SER A 64 -12.98 13.24 15.59
C SER A 64 -11.62 12.67 15.16
N GLY A 65 -10.74 13.49 14.58
CA GLY A 65 -9.39 13.10 14.20
C GLY A 65 -9.01 13.59 12.81
N LEU A 66 -8.16 12.83 12.15
CA LEU A 66 -7.63 13.13 10.82
C LEU A 66 -8.27 12.22 9.77
N ARG A 67 -8.44 12.74 8.56
CA ARG A 67 -8.83 11.98 7.36
C ARG A 67 -7.90 12.27 6.20
N VAL A 68 -7.84 11.37 5.23
CA VAL A 68 -7.23 11.69 3.94
C VAL A 68 -8.13 12.72 3.23
N PRO A 69 -7.57 13.79 2.63
CA PRO A 69 -8.35 14.73 1.83
C PRO A 69 -8.98 14.05 0.61
N ASP A 70 -10.27 14.29 0.36
CA ASP A 70 -11.00 13.69 -0.76
C ASP A 70 -10.43 14.06 -2.13
N MET A 71 -9.75 15.20 -2.21
CA MET A 71 -9.11 15.67 -3.44
C MET A 71 -7.89 14.83 -3.85
N ILE A 72 -7.30 14.07 -2.93
CA ILE A 72 -6.10 13.26 -3.20
C ILE A 72 -6.35 11.74 -3.11
N ALA A 73 -7.49 11.32 -2.56
CA ALA A 73 -7.89 9.92 -2.49
C ALA A 73 -8.94 9.61 -3.56
N ASN A 74 -8.68 8.60 -4.39
CA ASN A 74 -9.66 8.08 -5.35
C ASN A 74 -9.41 6.60 -5.64
N ASP A 75 -10.38 5.93 -6.26
CA ASP A 75 -10.33 4.48 -6.51
C ASP A 75 -9.13 4.04 -7.36
N ARG A 76 -8.61 4.91 -8.25
CA ARG A 76 -7.44 4.59 -9.06
C ARG A 76 -6.16 4.61 -8.23
N ASP A 77 -6.02 5.61 -7.37
CA ASP A 77 -4.92 5.67 -6.41
C ASP A 77 -4.95 4.46 -5.47
N TRP A 78 -6.13 4.14 -4.95
CA TRP A 78 -6.33 2.95 -4.13
C TRP A 78 -5.91 1.68 -4.85
N ARG A 79 -6.34 1.49 -6.11
CA ARG A 79 -5.92 0.36 -6.94
C ARG A 79 -4.39 0.27 -7.07
N LEU A 80 -3.72 1.38 -7.34
CA LEU A 80 -2.26 1.42 -7.46
C LEU A 80 -1.58 1.10 -6.12
N PHE A 81 -2.07 1.63 -5.00
CA PHE A 81 -1.58 1.27 -3.67
C PHE A 81 -1.69 -0.24 -3.42
N GLN A 82 -2.81 -0.88 -3.78
CA GLN A 82 -2.96 -2.32 -3.61
C GLN A 82 -2.00 -3.13 -4.48
N GLU A 83 -1.69 -2.67 -5.69
CA GLU A 83 -0.66 -3.29 -6.53
C GLU A 83 0.76 -3.21 -5.94
N LEU A 84 1.02 -2.21 -5.09
CA LEU A 84 2.27 -2.14 -4.32
C LEU A 84 2.21 -3.07 -3.10
N ALA A 85 1.11 -3.03 -2.34
CA ALA A 85 0.92 -3.82 -1.13
C ALA A 85 0.96 -5.33 -1.41
N VAL A 86 0.33 -5.77 -2.51
CA VAL A 86 0.27 -7.19 -2.91
C VAL A 86 1.66 -7.77 -3.22
N GLN A 87 2.63 -6.95 -3.64
CA GLN A 87 4.01 -7.41 -3.90
C GLN A 87 4.82 -7.58 -2.62
N ALA A 88 4.43 -6.91 -1.53
CA ALA A 88 5.18 -6.92 -0.29
C ALA A 88 5.13 -8.30 0.39
N ASP A 89 6.24 -8.67 1.05
CA ASP A 89 6.22 -9.76 2.03
C ASP A 89 5.55 -9.30 3.33
N MET A 90 5.70 -8.02 3.68
CA MET A 90 5.22 -7.45 4.93
C MET A 90 4.81 -5.97 4.77
N VAL A 91 3.70 -5.58 5.40
CA VAL A 91 3.26 -4.20 5.58
C VAL A 91 3.60 -3.75 6.99
N ILE A 92 4.22 -2.57 7.13
CA ILE A 92 4.58 -1.98 8.42
C ILE A 92 3.56 -0.88 8.75
N THR A 93 2.94 -0.98 9.92
CA THR A 93 2.00 0.01 10.45
C THR A 93 2.30 0.36 11.91
N SER A 94 1.46 1.18 12.52
CA SER A 94 1.58 1.60 13.92
C SER A 94 0.41 1.14 14.77
N GLY A 95 0.59 1.06 16.10
CA GLY A 95 -0.53 0.81 17.01
C GLY A 95 -1.66 1.84 16.90
N ARG A 96 -1.35 3.08 16.51
CA ARG A 96 -2.36 4.10 16.22
C ARG A 96 -3.29 3.69 15.08
N TYR A 97 -2.76 3.14 14.00
CA TYR A 97 -3.58 2.66 12.88
C TYR A 97 -4.58 1.60 13.35
N LEU A 98 -4.19 0.68 14.23
CA LEU A 98 -5.11 -0.35 14.74
C LEU A 98 -6.27 0.24 15.54
N ARG A 99 -6.01 1.27 16.36
CA ARG A 99 -7.06 1.98 17.10
C ARG A 99 -7.98 2.75 16.16
N ASP A 100 -7.40 3.52 15.23
CA ASP A 100 -8.17 4.25 14.23
C ASP A 100 -9.00 3.26 13.37
N TYR A 101 -8.47 2.08 13.04
CA TYR A 101 -9.19 1.03 12.31
C TYR A 101 -10.35 0.44 13.13
N ALA A 102 -10.13 0.13 14.41
CA ALA A 102 -11.19 -0.39 15.29
C ALA A 102 -12.34 0.59 15.50
N GLU A 103 -12.06 1.90 15.41
CA GLU A 103 -13.06 2.97 15.46
C GLU A 103 -13.74 3.26 14.10
N GLY A 104 -13.35 2.56 13.03
CA GLY A 104 -13.86 2.81 11.67
C GLY A 104 -13.29 4.10 11.03
N ASN A 105 -12.21 4.63 11.58
CA ASN A 105 -11.57 5.88 11.20
C ASN A 105 -10.40 5.71 10.21
N ALA A 106 -9.95 4.48 9.95
CA ALA A 106 -8.85 4.16 9.03
C ALA A 106 -9.33 3.40 7.76
N GLN A 107 -8.55 3.50 6.68
CA GLN A 107 -8.75 2.70 5.47
C GLN A 107 -8.36 1.23 5.72
N GLU A 108 -9.09 0.29 5.12
CA GLU A 108 -8.84 -1.15 5.27
C GLU A 108 -7.70 -1.63 4.35
N ILE A 109 -6.50 -1.81 4.91
CA ILE A 109 -5.32 -2.33 4.20
C ILE A 109 -5.07 -3.84 4.47
N LEU A 110 -5.81 -4.46 5.39
CA LEU A 110 -5.59 -5.82 5.90
C LEU A 110 -6.44 -6.86 5.16
N ARG A 111 -7.64 -6.49 4.72
CA ARG A 111 -8.64 -7.40 4.10
C ARG A 111 -9.00 -7.03 2.67
N VAL A 112 -7.98 -6.61 1.91
CA VAL A 112 -8.12 -6.07 0.55
C VAL A 112 -8.93 -6.98 -0.39
N TYR A 113 -8.70 -8.30 -0.35
CA TYR A 113 -9.34 -9.24 -1.28
C TYR A 113 -10.77 -9.63 -0.94
N ASP A 114 -11.36 -9.09 0.12
CA ASP A 114 -12.79 -9.27 0.38
C ASP A 114 -13.63 -8.45 -0.62
N ASP A 115 -13.04 -7.42 -1.22
CA ASP A 115 -13.62 -6.69 -2.34
C ASP A 115 -13.29 -7.41 -3.67
N PRO A 116 -14.30 -7.84 -4.45
CA PRO A 116 -14.12 -8.48 -5.76
C PRO A 116 -13.27 -7.66 -6.74
N ALA A 117 -13.18 -6.33 -6.58
CA ALA A 117 -12.36 -5.46 -7.42
C ALA A 117 -10.85 -5.74 -7.32
N PHE A 118 -10.42 -6.49 -6.29
CA PHE A 118 -9.02 -6.88 -6.06
C PHE A 118 -8.79 -8.39 -6.09
N ALA A 119 -9.76 -9.19 -6.56
CA ALA A 119 -9.61 -10.64 -6.65
C ALA A 119 -8.38 -11.06 -7.49
N ASP A 120 -8.07 -10.29 -8.54
CA ASP A 120 -6.91 -10.51 -9.41
C ASP A 120 -5.58 -10.38 -8.65
N LEU A 121 -5.51 -9.55 -7.61
CA LEU A 121 -4.32 -9.37 -6.80
C LEU A 121 -4.05 -10.59 -5.89
N LYS A 122 -5.11 -11.25 -5.40
CA LYS A 122 -5.00 -12.53 -4.69
C LYS A 122 -4.48 -13.64 -5.61
N ASP A 123 -5.00 -13.70 -6.83
CA ASP A 123 -4.57 -14.64 -7.86
C ASP A 123 -3.10 -14.39 -8.22
N TRP A 124 -2.69 -13.13 -8.34
CA TRP A 124 -1.30 -12.75 -8.56
C TRP A 124 -0.39 -13.32 -7.47
N ARG A 125 -0.71 -13.18 -6.18
CA ARG A 125 0.12 -13.75 -5.09
C ARG A 125 0.21 -15.27 -5.16
N THR A 126 -0.92 -15.93 -5.42
CA THR A 126 -1.00 -17.38 -5.54
C THR A 126 -0.13 -17.88 -6.70
N ALA A 127 -0.18 -17.20 -7.85
CA ALA A 127 0.63 -17.52 -9.02
C ALA A 127 2.15 -17.34 -8.76
N HIS A 128 2.52 -16.50 -7.80
CA HIS A 128 3.91 -16.27 -7.37
C HIS A 128 4.31 -17.10 -6.14
N GLY A 129 3.49 -18.06 -5.72
CA GLY A 129 3.77 -18.96 -4.59
C GLY A 129 3.77 -18.25 -3.22
N LEU A 130 3.10 -17.11 -3.11
CA LEU A 130 3.01 -16.34 -1.87
C LEU A 130 1.76 -16.71 -1.06
N THR A 131 1.81 -16.46 0.24
CA THR A 131 0.62 -16.51 1.10
C THR A 131 -0.43 -15.53 0.60
N PRO A 132 -1.74 -15.77 0.83
CA PRO A 132 -2.79 -14.88 0.30
C PRO A 132 -2.60 -13.42 0.71
N GLN A 133 -2.22 -13.14 1.96
CA GLN A 133 -1.98 -11.78 2.46
C GLN A 133 -0.49 -11.57 2.79
N PRO A 134 0.05 -10.35 2.66
CA PRO A 134 1.33 -10.00 3.26
C PRO A 134 1.24 -10.07 4.79
N ASP A 135 2.38 -10.27 5.45
CA ASP A 135 2.45 -10.19 6.91
C ASP A 135 2.22 -8.75 7.38
N LEU A 136 1.71 -8.56 8.60
CA LEU A 136 1.54 -7.23 9.21
C LEU A 136 2.49 -7.06 10.39
N ALA A 137 3.43 -6.12 10.28
CA ALA A 137 4.25 -5.68 11.41
C ALA A 137 3.69 -4.40 12.02
N VAL A 138 3.37 -4.45 13.31
CA VAL A 138 2.82 -3.31 14.05
C VAL A 138 3.88 -2.76 14.99
N ILE A 139 4.28 -1.52 14.75
CA ILE A 139 5.23 -0.82 15.62
C ILE A 139 4.43 -0.10 16.73
N SER A 140 4.73 -0.45 17.98
CA SER A 140 4.12 0.18 19.15
C SER A 140 5.09 0.21 20.32
N ALA A 141 5.20 1.37 20.97
CA ALA A 141 5.95 1.51 22.21
C ALA A 141 5.09 1.19 23.45
N SER A 142 3.77 1.28 23.34
CA SER A 142 2.84 1.11 24.47
C SER A 142 2.17 -0.26 24.52
N LEU A 143 2.15 -1.01 23.41
CA LEU A 143 1.33 -2.21 23.21
C LEU A 143 -0.18 -1.97 23.44
N ASP A 144 -0.60 -0.71 23.43
CA ASP A 144 -2.00 -0.29 23.53
C ASP A 144 -2.69 -0.54 22.19
N PHE A 145 -3.33 -1.71 22.10
CA PHE A 145 -4.10 -2.18 20.97
C PHE A 145 -5.56 -2.41 21.40
N PRO A 146 -6.53 -2.35 20.46
CA PRO A 146 -7.93 -2.69 20.73
C PRO A 146 -8.15 -4.10 21.28
#